data_AF-C4JYE1-F1
#
_entry.id   AF-C4JYE1-F1
#
_cell.length_a   1.000
_cell.length_b   1.000
_cell.length_c   1.000
_cell.angle_alpha   90.00
_cell.angle_beta   90.00
_cell.angle_gamma   90.00
#
_symmetry.space_group_name_H-M   'P 1'
#
loop_
_entity.id
_entity.type
_entity.pdbx_description
1 polymer ?
#
loop_
_entity_poly.entity_id
_entity_poly.type
_entity_poly.pdbx_seq_one_letter_code
_entity_poly.pdbx_strand_id
1 'polypeptide(L)'
;MSAIGCTGLQLYNFGQTVSMVFFTETWKPSSFYDRIKENAQIGLHTLVLLDIKVKEQSLENMARGKKIYEPPRYMTVAQCASQMLEIEEQRKEAVYGPDSLAIGAARVGAEDQKLAVGTLKQLTEIDMGEPLHCLILLGKRTHDLERDFIRDYAVCRDIFDNAWKKHQETTI
;
A
#
# COMPACT_ATOMS: atom_id res chain seq x y z
N MET A 1 -1.30 12.79 9.20
CA MET A 1 -2.13 11.74 8.58
C MET A 1 -3.51 12.24 8.13
N SER A 2 -3.74 13.56 8.01
CA SER A 2 -5.08 14.12 7.81
C SER A 2 -5.63 13.95 6.40
N ALA A 3 -4.80 14.07 5.37
CA ALA A 3 -5.24 14.03 3.97
C ALA A 3 -5.88 12.68 3.58
N ILE A 4 -5.38 11.57 4.13
CA ILE A 4 -5.96 10.24 3.87
C ILE A 4 -7.33 10.01 4.51
N GLY A 5 -7.84 10.98 5.29
CA GLY A 5 -9.23 10.96 5.75
C GLY A 5 -10.23 10.95 4.60
N CYS A 6 -9.81 11.35 3.38
CA CYS A 6 -10.62 11.20 2.16
C CYS A 6 -10.96 9.74 1.82
N THR A 7 -10.27 8.76 2.41
CA THR A 7 -10.58 7.33 2.24
C THR A 7 -11.79 6.88 3.05
N GLY A 8 -12.36 7.74 3.89
CA GLY A 8 -13.48 7.40 4.77
C GLY A 8 -13.10 6.54 5.97
N LEU A 9 -11.82 6.14 6.07
CA LEU A 9 -11.31 5.40 7.22
C LEU A 9 -11.11 6.31 8.43
N GLN A 10 -11.44 5.79 9.61
CA GLN A 10 -11.30 6.47 10.88
C GLN A 10 -9.82 6.65 11.22
N LEU A 11 -9.37 7.91 11.23
CA LEU A 11 -7.96 8.26 11.45
C LEU A 11 -7.42 7.75 12.80
N TYR A 12 -8.28 7.59 13.81
CA TYR A 12 -7.90 7.03 15.11
C TYR A 12 -7.61 5.52 15.08
N ASN A 13 -8.03 4.82 14.03
CA ASN A 13 -7.78 3.40 13.82
C ASN A 13 -6.53 3.16 12.95
N PHE A 14 -5.69 4.17 12.72
CA PHE A 14 -4.39 3.98 12.07
C PHE A 14 -3.28 3.74 13.10
N GLY A 15 -2.45 2.74 12.82
CA GLY A 15 -1.26 2.44 13.60
C GLY A 15 -0.02 3.17 13.09
N GLN A 16 1.14 2.58 13.36
CA GLN A 16 2.42 3.13 12.89
C GLN A 16 2.46 3.19 11.36
N THR A 17 2.80 4.35 10.80
CA THR A 17 3.07 4.50 9.36
C THR A 17 4.40 3.86 9.00
N VAL A 18 4.44 3.21 7.84
CA VAL A 18 5.65 2.57 7.30
C VAL A 18 5.99 3.14 5.92
N SER A 19 7.22 2.90 5.48
CA SER A 19 7.66 3.25 4.13
C SER A 19 8.06 2.01 3.36
N MET A 20 7.59 1.89 2.12
CA MET A 20 8.05 0.90 1.16
C MET A 20 9.15 1.52 0.30
N VAL A 21 10.27 0.82 0.14
CA VAL A 21 11.40 1.23 -0.70
C VAL A 21 11.48 0.38 -1.96
N PHE A 22 12.05 0.91 -3.04
CA PHE A 22 12.27 0.09 -4.24
C PHE A 22 13.19 -1.10 -3.95
N PHE A 23 12.75 -2.29 -4.36
CA PHE A 23 13.60 -3.47 -4.33
C PHE A 23 14.61 -3.45 -5.47
N THR A 24 15.78 -4.01 -5.20
CA THR A 24 16.76 -4.38 -6.22
C THR A 24 16.92 -5.89 -6.24
N GLU A 25 17.66 -6.41 -7.22
CA GLU A 25 17.93 -7.86 -7.31
C GLU A 25 18.64 -8.40 -6.06
N THR A 26 19.50 -7.59 -5.45
CA THR A 26 20.36 -7.99 -4.32
C THR A 26 19.90 -7.45 -2.98
N TRP A 27 18.90 -6.56 -2.95
CA TRP A 27 18.47 -5.90 -1.72
C TRP A 27 16.95 -5.72 -1.68
N LYS A 28 16.30 -6.46 -0.77
CA LYS A 28 14.85 -6.50 -0.56
C LYS A 28 14.54 -6.38 0.93
N PRO A 29 14.64 -5.19 1.51
CA PRO A 29 14.43 -5.01 2.95
C PRO A 29 12.97 -5.28 3.32
N SER A 30 12.77 -6.03 4.40
CA SER A 30 11.44 -6.44 4.87
C SER A 30 11.10 -5.88 6.27
N SER A 31 11.83 -4.87 6.74
CA SER A 31 11.62 -4.26 8.06
C SER A 31 10.25 -3.60 8.23
N PHE A 32 9.63 -3.17 7.13
CA PHE A 32 8.26 -2.65 7.12
C PHE A 32 7.24 -3.71 7.54
N TYR A 33 7.53 -5.00 7.28
CA TYR A 33 6.60 -6.12 7.51
C TYR A 33 6.32 -6.31 9.00
N ASP A 34 7.34 -6.22 9.85
CA ASP A 34 7.18 -6.40 11.30
C ASP A 34 6.27 -5.31 11.88
N ARG A 35 6.38 -4.07 11.39
CA ARG A 35 5.54 -2.93 11.81
C ARG A 35 4.11 -3.05 11.31
N ILE A 36 3.92 -3.52 10.08
CA ILE A 36 2.59 -3.84 9.54
C ILE A 36 1.94 -4.93 10.40
N LYS A 37 2.70 -5.96 10.78
CA LYS A 37 2.23 -7.06 11.62
C LYS A 37 1.80 -6.57 13.00
N GLU A 38 2.60 -5.72 13.65
CA GLU A 38 2.25 -5.08 14.92
C GLU A 38 0.90 -4.36 14.83
N ASN A 39 0.69 -3.53 13.80
CA ASN A 39 -0.59 -2.84 13.58
C ASN A 39 -1.74 -3.82 13.33
N ALA A 40 -1.53 -4.84 12.49
CA ALA A 40 -2.53 -5.82 12.13
C ALA A 40 -3.00 -6.66 13.34
N GLN A 41 -2.07 -7.01 14.25
CA GLN A 41 -2.38 -7.76 15.47
C GLN A 41 -3.36 -7.04 16.39
N ILE A 42 -3.26 -5.71 16.48
CA ILE A 42 -4.21 -4.88 17.24
C ILE A 42 -5.34 -4.33 16.37
N GLY A 43 -5.42 -4.76 15.11
CA GLY A 43 -6.50 -4.46 14.18
C GLY A 43 -6.48 -3.05 13.60
N LEU A 44 -5.35 -2.34 13.64
CA LEU A 44 -5.23 -0.99 13.08
C LEU A 44 -4.91 -1.01 11.58
N HIS A 45 -5.40 0.00 10.87
CA HIS A 45 -5.00 0.30 9.50
C HIS A 45 -3.53 0.71 9.45
N THR A 46 -2.87 0.45 8.34
CA THR A 46 -1.49 0.88 8.13
C THR A 46 -1.38 1.76 6.89
N LEU A 47 -0.94 3.00 7.07
CA LEU A 47 -0.52 3.84 5.95
C LEU A 47 0.88 3.43 5.52
N VAL A 48 1.03 3.12 4.24
CA VAL A 48 2.29 2.79 3.57
C VAL A 48 2.64 3.95 2.63
N LEU A 49 3.70 4.68 2.99
CA LEU A 49 4.29 5.71 2.14
C LEU A 49 5.21 5.05 1.11
N LEU A 50 5.15 5.52 -0.13
CA LEU A 50 5.86 4.88 -1.24
C LEU A 50 7.12 5.66 -1.60
N ASP A 51 8.14 4.92 -2.03
CA ASP A 51 9.46 5.47 -2.32
C ASP A 51 9.43 6.50 -3.44
N ILE A 52 10.34 7.48 -3.33
CA ILE A 52 10.53 8.54 -4.29
C ILE A 52 12.02 8.70 -4.52
N LYS A 53 12.45 8.43 -5.75
CA LYS A 53 13.84 8.58 -6.20
C LYS A 53 13.92 9.72 -7.18
N VAL A 54 14.41 10.88 -6.74
CA VAL A 54 14.58 12.07 -7.58
C VAL A 54 16.05 12.46 -7.57
N LYS A 55 16.61 12.77 -8.74
CA LYS A 55 18.01 13.23 -8.87
C LYS A 55 19.01 12.26 -8.24
N GLU A 56 18.77 10.95 -8.34
CA GLU A 56 19.78 9.95 -7.98
C GLU A 56 20.79 9.79 -9.14
N GLN A 57 22.06 9.58 -8.80
CA GLN A 57 23.06 9.14 -9.76
C GLN A 57 23.09 7.61 -9.75
N SER A 58 23.22 6.99 -10.93
CA SER A 58 23.49 5.55 -10.97
C SER A 58 24.82 5.25 -10.26
N LEU A 59 24.93 4.07 -9.64
CA LEU A 59 26.16 3.64 -8.96
C LEU A 59 27.38 3.73 -9.90
N GLU A 60 27.19 3.41 -11.18
CA GLU A 60 28.22 3.51 -12.21
C GLU A 60 28.64 4.97 -12.49
N ASN A 61 27.68 5.88 -12.61
CA ASN A 61 27.95 7.30 -12.83
C ASN A 61 28.65 7.92 -11.61
N MET A 62 28.22 7.56 -10.40
CA MET A 62 28.82 7.99 -9.15
C MET A 62 30.26 7.48 -9.01
N ALA A 63 30.50 6.19 -9.27
CA ALA A 63 31.84 5.58 -9.23
C ALA A 63 32.81 6.22 -10.24
N ARG A 64 32.29 6.73 -11.35
CA ARG A 64 33.06 7.44 -12.39
C ARG A 64 33.09 8.97 -12.20
N GLY A 65 32.53 9.51 -11.12
CA GLY A 65 32.48 10.95 -10.84
C GLY A 65 31.63 11.76 -11.85
N LYS A 66 30.78 11.11 -12.64
CA LYS A 66 29.91 11.76 -13.62
C LYS A 66 28.62 12.21 -12.94
N LYS A 67 28.34 13.52 -12.98
CA LYS A 67 27.09 14.11 -12.46
C LYS A 67 25.92 13.92 -13.43
N ILE A 68 25.61 12.67 -13.78
CA ILE A 68 24.47 12.30 -14.61
C ILE A 68 23.39 11.75 -13.69
N TYR A 69 22.25 12.43 -13.69
CA TYR A 69 21.11 12.08 -12.85
C TYR A 69 20.09 11.27 -13.64
N GLU A 70 19.54 10.25 -13.01
CA GLU A 70 18.45 9.47 -13.57
C GLU A 70 17.14 10.25 -13.54
N PRO A 71 16.20 9.94 -14.46
CA PRO A 71 14.87 10.51 -14.41
C PRO A 71 14.19 10.18 -13.07
N PRO A 72 13.32 11.07 -12.54
CA PRO A 72 12.55 10.79 -11.33
C PRO A 72 11.77 9.50 -11.43
N ARG A 73 11.82 8.69 -10.36
CA ARG A 73 11.03 7.47 -10.22
C ARG A 73 10.19 7.56 -8.96
N TYR A 74 8.89 7.35 -9.12
CA TYR A 74 7.91 7.35 -8.04
C TYR A 74 7.29 5.96 -7.98
N MET A 75 7.29 5.34 -6.81
CA MET A 75 6.73 4.01 -6.66
C MET A 75 5.21 4.04 -6.81
N THR A 76 4.67 3.13 -7.61
CA THR A 76 3.23 3.01 -7.81
C THR A 76 2.57 2.09 -6.78
N VAL A 77 1.24 2.20 -6.63
CA VAL A 77 0.43 1.27 -5.83
C VAL A 77 0.66 -0.17 -6.29
N ALA A 78 0.67 -0.39 -7.62
CA ALA A 78 0.92 -1.69 -8.22
C ALA A 78 2.27 -2.29 -7.85
N GLN A 79 3.34 -1.48 -7.93
CA GLN A 79 4.67 -1.92 -7.52
C GLN A 79 4.74 -2.24 -6.01
N CYS A 80 4.15 -1.39 -5.17
CA CYS A 80 4.09 -1.62 -3.73
C CYS A 80 3.34 -2.92 -3.40
N ALA A 81 2.16 -3.14 -4.01
CA ALA A 81 1.37 -4.36 -3.80
C ALA A 81 2.15 -5.61 -4.23
N SER A 82 2.85 -5.57 -5.37
CA SER A 82 3.70 -6.67 -5.83
C SER A 82 4.84 -6.97 -4.86
N GLN A 83 5.57 -5.94 -4.41
CA GLN A 83 6.66 -6.11 -3.43
C GLN A 83 6.14 -6.63 -2.08
N MET A 84 4.94 -6.23 -1.66
CA MET A 84 4.31 -6.75 -0.45
C MET A 84 4.01 -8.24 -0.55
N LEU A 85 3.39 -8.68 -1.65
CA LEU A 85 3.09 -10.10 -1.88
C LEU A 85 4.38 -10.93 -1.99
N GLU A 86 5.43 -10.38 -2.59
CA GLU A 86 6.74 -11.03 -2.64
C GLU A 86 7.32 -11.28 -1.23
N ILE A 87 7.24 -10.28 -0.34
CA ILE A 87 7.71 -10.44 1.04
C ILE A 87 6.80 -11.38 1.83
N GLU A 88 5.49 -11.35 1.62
CA GLU A 88 4.57 -12.31 2.24
C GLU A 88 4.90 -13.76 1.83
N GLU A 89 5.20 -14.01 0.55
CA GLU A 89 5.59 -15.34 0.06
C GLU A 89 6.91 -15.84 0.70
N GLN A 90 7.83 -14.92 1.00
CA GLN A 90 9.09 -15.24 1.69
C GLN A 90 8.89 -15.46 3.20
N ARG A 91 8.10 -14.61 3.85
CA ARG A 91 7.86 -14.63 5.30
C ARG A 91 6.90 -15.74 5.73
N LYS A 92 5.84 -15.97 4.95
CA LYS A 92 4.75 -16.93 5.20
C LYS A 92 4.13 -16.80 6.59
N GLU A 93 4.02 -15.56 7.09
CA GLU A 93 3.44 -15.28 8.40
C GLU A 93 1.94 -14.94 8.31
N ALA A 94 1.37 -14.95 7.10
CA ALA A 94 -0.04 -14.75 6.80
C ALA A 94 -0.60 -13.43 7.33
N VAL A 95 0.19 -12.36 7.22
CA VAL A 95 -0.21 -11.03 7.71
C VAL A 95 -1.07 -10.32 6.66
N TYR A 96 -0.57 -10.19 5.42
CA TYR A 96 -1.33 -9.65 4.29
C TYR A 96 -1.03 -10.45 3.02
N GLY A 97 -2.01 -11.25 2.57
CA GLY A 97 -1.90 -12.11 1.40
C GLY A 97 -2.63 -11.56 0.16
N PRO A 98 -2.71 -12.35 -0.93
CA PRO A 98 -3.32 -11.95 -2.19
C PRO A 98 -4.79 -11.49 -2.07
N ASP A 99 -5.53 -12.05 -1.11
CA ASP A 99 -6.95 -11.77 -0.84
C ASP A 99 -7.15 -10.62 0.16
N SER A 100 -6.09 -10.11 0.80
CA SER A 100 -6.21 -9.07 1.82
C SER A 100 -6.61 -7.74 1.19
N LEU A 101 -7.55 -7.05 1.82
CA LEU A 101 -8.06 -5.76 1.34
C LEU A 101 -7.08 -4.62 1.61
N ALA A 102 -6.96 -3.73 0.63
CA ALA A 102 -6.17 -2.52 0.71
C ALA A 102 -6.79 -1.40 -0.13
N ILE A 103 -6.33 -0.18 0.11
CA ILE A 103 -6.73 1.04 -0.63
C ILE A 103 -5.48 1.62 -1.29
N GLY A 104 -5.49 1.69 -2.61
CA GLY A 104 -4.59 2.56 -3.35
C GLY A 104 -5.15 3.97 -3.38
N ALA A 105 -4.32 4.96 -3.07
CA ALA A 105 -4.67 6.37 -3.19
C ALA A 105 -3.61 7.10 -4.00
N ALA A 106 -4.06 7.96 -4.91
CA ALA A 106 -3.22 8.75 -5.80
C ALA A 106 -3.65 10.21 -5.79
N ARG A 107 -2.65 11.10 -5.80
CA ARG A 107 -2.82 12.56 -5.89
C ARG A 107 -3.84 13.09 -4.88
N VAL A 108 -3.74 12.61 -3.64
CA VAL A 108 -4.65 13.01 -2.56
C VAL A 108 -4.64 14.53 -2.38
N GLY A 109 -5.81 15.15 -2.49
CA GLY A 109 -6.00 16.60 -2.45
C GLY A 109 -5.92 17.32 -3.80
N ALA A 110 -5.63 16.64 -4.90
CA ALA A 110 -5.71 17.20 -6.25
C ALA A 110 -7.12 17.05 -6.84
N GLU A 111 -7.43 17.84 -7.88
CA GLU A 111 -8.72 17.74 -8.60
C GLU A 111 -8.93 16.36 -9.24
N ASP A 112 -7.85 15.72 -9.63
CA ASP A 112 -7.81 14.40 -10.26
C ASP A 112 -7.40 13.30 -9.26
N GLN A 113 -7.65 13.49 -7.95
CA GLN A 113 -7.46 12.46 -6.93
C GLN A 113 -8.15 11.16 -7.32
N LYS A 114 -7.48 10.03 -7.09
CA LYS A 114 -8.04 8.69 -7.34
C LYS A 114 -7.89 7.79 -6.12
N LEU A 115 -8.97 7.06 -5.81
CA LEU A 115 -8.98 5.98 -4.83
C LEU A 115 -9.38 4.69 -5.54
N ALA A 116 -8.74 3.58 -5.18
CA ALA A 116 -9.09 2.25 -5.65
C ALA A 116 -8.98 1.27 -4.50
N VAL A 117 -10.05 0.50 -4.28
CA VAL A 117 -10.14 -0.46 -3.17
C VAL A 117 -10.23 -1.86 -3.76
N GLY A 118 -9.44 -2.79 -3.26
CA GLY A 118 -9.43 -4.14 -3.77
C GLY A 118 -8.52 -5.03 -2.96
N THR A 119 -8.41 -6.29 -3.39
CA THR A 119 -7.40 -7.17 -2.81
C THR A 119 -6.00 -6.75 -3.26
N LEU A 120 -4.97 -7.09 -2.49
CA LEU A 120 -3.58 -6.82 -2.90
C LEU A 120 -3.28 -7.36 -4.29
N LYS A 121 -3.84 -8.53 -4.64
CA LYS A 121 -3.71 -9.10 -6.00
C LYS A 121 -4.34 -8.21 -7.07
N GLN A 122 -5.51 -7.63 -6.84
CA GLN A 122 -6.10 -6.70 -7.82
C GLN A 122 -5.26 -5.43 -7.94
N LEU A 123 -4.71 -4.96 -6.82
CA LEU A 123 -3.91 -3.75 -6.80
C LEU A 123 -2.55 -3.92 -7.47
N THR A 124 -2.03 -5.14 -7.69
CA THR A 124 -0.77 -5.32 -8.46
C THR A 124 -0.91 -4.92 -9.94
N GLU A 125 -2.14 -4.87 -10.45
CA GLU A 125 -2.44 -4.59 -11.86
C GLU A 125 -3.14 -3.22 -12.06
N ILE A 126 -3.38 -2.47 -10.99
CA ILE A 126 -4.15 -1.23 -11.05
C ILE A 126 -3.32 -0.08 -11.61
N ASP A 127 -3.89 0.64 -12.57
CA ASP A 127 -3.36 1.93 -13.01
C ASP A 127 -4.03 3.07 -12.23
N MET A 128 -3.24 3.77 -11.44
CA MET A 128 -3.67 4.92 -10.63
C MET A 128 -3.35 6.27 -11.27
N GLY A 129 -2.66 6.28 -12.41
CA GLY A 129 -2.20 7.49 -13.09
C GLY A 129 -0.90 8.05 -12.51
N GLU A 130 -0.78 9.38 -12.56
CA GLU A 130 0.43 10.10 -12.17
C GLU A 130 0.64 10.11 -10.65
N PRO A 131 1.91 10.17 -10.19
CA PRO A 131 2.26 10.28 -8.77
C PRO A 131 1.69 11.57 -8.13
N LEU A 132 1.61 11.66 -6.79
CA LEU A 132 2.13 10.74 -5.77
C LEU A 132 1.10 9.70 -5.32
N HIS A 133 1.58 8.50 -5.03
CA HIS A 133 0.77 7.37 -4.59
C HIS A 133 1.06 7.01 -3.12
N CYS A 134 0.05 6.48 -2.43
CA CYS A 134 0.19 5.74 -1.18
C CYS A 134 -0.72 4.51 -1.16
N LEU A 135 -0.39 3.54 -0.31
CA LEU A 135 -1.20 2.34 -0.09
C LEU A 135 -1.64 2.32 1.38
N ILE A 136 -2.87 1.90 1.63
CA ILE A 136 -3.39 1.70 2.98
C ILE A 136 -3.83 0.25 3.11
N LEU A 137 -3.34 -0.42 4.14
CA LEU A 137 -3.75 -1.77 4.49
C LEU A 137 -4.88 -1.72 5.49
N LEU A 138 -5.94 -2.49 5.23
CA LEU A 138 -7.09 -2.52 6.13
C LEU A 138 -6.79 -3.31 7.40
N GLY A 139 -6.95 -2.67 8.55
CA GLY A 139 -6.99 -3.33 9.85
C GLY A 139 -8.32 -4.05 10.09
N LYS A 140 -8.39 -4.87 11.14
CA LYS A 140 -9.62 -5.58 11.52
C LYS A 140 -10.63 -4.70 12.26
N ARG A 141 -10.18 -3.66 12.97
CA ARG A 141 -11.05 -2.68 13.65
C ARG A 141 -11.64 -1.70 12.64
N THR A 142 -12.45 -2.21 11.74
CA THR A 142 -13.15 -1.42 10.72
C THR A 142 -14.65 -1.48 10.98
N HIS A 143 -15.31 -0.32 10.95
CA HIS A 143 -16.75 -0.18 11.13
C HIS A 143 -17.49 -0.38 9.80
N ASP A 144 -18.75 -0.82 9.86
CA ASP A 144 -19.60 -0.97 8.67
C ASP A 144 -19.75 0.31 7.83
N LEU A 145 -19.69 1.50 8.45
CA LEU A 145 -19.74 2.77 7.72
C LEU A 145 -18.48 3.01 6.90
N GLU A 146 -17.31 2.60 7.42
CA GLU A 146 -16.05 2.66 6.67
C GLU A 146 -16.12 1.70 5.48
N ARG A 147 -16.67 0.49 5.67
CA ARG A 147 -16.92 -0.48 4.61
C ARG A 147 -17.80 0.10 3.51
N ASP A 148 -18.96 0.65 3.87
CA ASP A 148 -19.93 1.15 2.91
C ASP A 148 -19.33 2.28 2.07
N PHE A 149 -18.52 3.14 2.69
CA PHE A 149 -17.80 4.20 1.98
C PHE A 149 -16.76 3.63 1.00
N ILE A 150 -15.86 2.76 1.45
CA ILE A 150 -14.76 2.25 0.60
C ILE A 150 -15.27 1.32 -0.50
N ARG A 151 -16.44 0.69 -0.30
CA ARG A 151 -17.07 -0.20 -1.29
C ARG A 151 -17.40 0.51 -2.60
N ASP A 152 -17.69 1.81 -2.56
CA ASP A 152 -17.96 2.59 -3.77
C ASP A 152 -16.72 2.78 -4.66
N TYR A 153 -15.53 2.65 -4.07
CA TYR A 153 -14.24 2.69 -4.77
C TYR A 153 -13.68 1.30 -5.10
N ALA A 154 -14.49 0.24 -4.92
CA ALA A 154 -14.05 -1.12 -5.17
C ALA A 154 -13.78 -1.36 -6.67
N VAL A 155 -12.60 -1.89 -6.99
CA VAL A 155 -12.22 -2.32 -8.36
C VAL A 155 -13.19 -3.37 -8.89
N CYS A 156 -13.61 -4.29 -8.02
CA CYS A 156 -14.71 -5.23 -8.29
C CYS A 156 -15.51 -5.43 -7.00
N ARG A 157 -16.79 -5.06 -7.02
CA ARG A 157 -17.67 -5.11 -5.83
C ARG A 157 -17.87 -6.54 -5.31
N ASP A 158 -18.01 -7.51 -6.19
CA ASP A 158 -18.22 -8.92 -5.79
C ASP A 158 -16.98 -9.51 -5.09
N ILE A 159 -15.79 -9.23 -5.64
CA ILE A 159 -14.52 -9.64 -5.02
C ILE A 159 -14.34 -8.94 -3.68
N PHE A 160 -14.63 -7.64 -3.62
CA PHE A 160 -14.58 -6.86 -2.38
C PHE A 160 -15.50 -7.45 -1.31
N ASP A 161 -16.77 -7.71 -1.62
CA ASP A 161 -17.73 -8.24 -0.65
C ASP A 161 -17.33 -9.63 -0.14
N ASN A 162 -16.75 -10.47 -1.00
CA ASN A 162 -16.22 -11.78 -0.61
C ASN A 162 -14.97 -11.66 0.27
N ALA A 163 -14.02 -10.79 -0.10
CA ALA A 163 -12.82 -10.54 0.69
C ALA A 163 -13.16 -9.90 2.05
N TRP A 164 -14.17 -9.02 2.11
CA TRP A 164 -14.65 -8.41 3.34
C TRP A 164 -15.21 -9.44 4.33
N LYS A 165 -16.00 -10.41 3.85
CA LYS A 165 -16.51 -11.51 4.69
C LYS A 165 -15.36 -12.29 5.32
N LYS A 166 -14.36 -12.70 4.52
CA LYS A 166 -13.16 -13.39 5.02
C LYS A 166 -12.36 -12.53 6.02
N HIS A 167 -12.27 -11.23 5.78
CA HIS A 167 -11.57 -10.28 6.64
C HIS A 167 -12.17 -10.22 8.05
N GLN A 168 -13.50 -10.29 8.15
CA GLN A 168 -14.22 -10.33 9.42
C GLN A 168 -14.18 -11.71 10.09
N GLU A 169 -14.23 -12.80 9.32
CA GLU A 169 -14.25 -14.18 9.81
C GLU A 169 -12.93 -14.65 10.42
N THR A 170 -11.80 -13.99 10.15
CA THR A 170 -10.46 -14.37 10.67
C THR A 170 -10.27 -13.96 12.15
N THR A 171 -11.29 -14.15 12.98
CA THR A 171 -11.23 -13.90 14.43
C THR A 171 -10.37 -14.99 15.09
N ILE A 172 -9.34 -14.57 15.82
CA ILE A 172 -8.46 -15.43 16.63
C ILE A 172 -9.29 -16.16 17.68
#